data_AF-A0A2G5VAD5-F1
#
_entry.id   AF-A0A2G5VAD5-F1
#
_cell.length_a   1.000
_cell.length_b   1.000
_cell.length_c   1.000
_cell.angle_alpha   90.00
_cell.angle_beta   90.00
_cell.angle_gamma   90.00
#
_symmetry.space_group_name_H-M   'P 1'
#
loop_
_entity.id
_entity.type
_entity.pdbx_description
1 polymer ?
#
loop_
_entity_poly.entity_id
_entity_poly.type
_entity_poly.pdbx_seq_one_letter_code
_entity_poly.pdbx_strand_id
1 'polypeptide(L)'
;MIPESIRKHSMESFMEFIQNEIAQDFGYSDDEVMYSLRETLSKLKSDRQHVPPPPRPEDLSEVPTKALGPILQKPMASIREEIHEIQSRRSRANCRFFNRHVYEEKYQIYLKMYQKQLGVVTTSSDSSDDSQTTCCSTSSSSF
;
A
#
# COMPACT_ATOMS: atom_id res chain seq x y z
N MET A 1 -26.86 -9.35 -6.71
CA MET A 1 -27.88 -8.83 -7.64
C MET A 1 -27.11 -8.27 -8.82
N ILE A 2 -27.29 -8.82 -10.04
CA ILE A 2 -26.57 -8.33 -11.23
C ILE A 2 -27.16 -6.94 -11.56
N PRO A 3 -26.35 -5.88 -11.70
CA PRO A 3 -26.85 -4.54 -12.03
C PRO A 3 -27.84 -4.59 -13.19
N GLU A 4 -28.98 -3.94 -13.04
CA GLU A 4 -30.07 -3.97 -14.05
C GLU A 4 -29.61 -3.45 -15.43
N SER A 5 -28.53 -2.66 -15.45
CA SER A 5 -27.82 -2.19 -16.64
C SER A 5 -27.23 -3.33 -17.49
N ILE A 6 -26.69 -4.37 -16.86
CA ILE A 6 -26.04 -5.50 -17.54
C ILE A 6 -27.04 -6.33 -18.36
N ARG A 7 -28.29 -6.45 -17.89
CA ARG A 7 -29.30 -7.31 -18.52
C ARG A 7 -29.76 -6.82 -19.90
N LYS A 8 -29.46 -5.58 -20.26
CA LYS A 8 -29.91 -4.92 -21.51
C LYS A 8 -28.81 -4.82 -22.59
N HIS A 9 -27.59 -5.29 -22.32
CA HIS A 9 -26.48 -5.13 -23.26
C HIS A 9 -26.46 -6.26 -24.30
N SER A 10 -26.08 -5.95 -25.54
CA SER A 10 -25.63 -6.99 -26.49
C SER A 10 -24.32 -7.60 -25.98
N MET A 11 -23.92 -8.76 -26.51
CA MET A 11 -22.71 -9.45 -26.06
C MET A 11 -21.46 -8.55 -26.14
N GLU A 12 -21.37 -7.74 -27.19
CA GLU A 12 -20.24 -6.81 -27.41
C GLU A 12 -20.22 -5.70 -26.35
N SER A 13 -21.35 -5.04 -26.14
CA SER A 13 -21.45 -3.97 -25.14
C SER A 13 -21.28 -4.50 -23.71
N PHE A 14 -21.72 -5.73 -23.43
CA PHE A 14 -21.51 -6.36 -22.13
C PHE A 14 -20.03 -6.62 -21.86
N MET A 15 -19.29 -7.12 -22.84
CA MET A 15 -17.85 -7.35 -22.71
C MET A 15 -17.09 -6.04 -22.52
N GLU A 16 -17.46 -4.99 -23.25
CA GLU A 16 -16.89 -3.65 -23.07
C GLU A 16 -17.15 -3.10 -21.65
N PHE A 17 -18.37 -3.24 -21.14
CA PHE A 17 -18.74 -2.86 -19.78
C PHE A 17 -17.89 -3.59 -18.72
N ILE A 18 -17.71 -4.92 -18.86
CA ILE A 18 -16.91 -5.71 -17.91
C ILE A 18 -15.42 -5.38 -17.99
N GLN A 19 -14.90 -5.11 -19.18
CA GLN A 19 -13.46 -4.88 -19.37
C GLN A 19 -13.04 -3.45 -19.02
N ASN A 20 -13.88 -2.46 -19.29
CA ASN A 20 -13.50 -1.05 -19.23
C ASN A 20 -14.23 -0.25 -18.15
N GLU A 21 -15.51 -0.54 -17.91
CA GLU A 21 -16.37 0.32 -17.08
C GLU A 21 -16.40 -0.14 -15.62
N ILE A 22 -16.67 -1.44 -15.37
CA ILE A 22 -16.83 -1.96 -14.00
C ILE A 22 -15.53 -1.89 -13.18
N ALA A 23 -14.37 -1.93 -13.85
CA ALA A 23 -13.07 -1.80 -13.19
C ALA A 23 -12.81 -0.38 -12.68
N GLN A 24 -13.47 0.62 -13.27
CA GLN A 24 -13.35 2.03 -12.88
C GLN A 24 -14.36 2.39 -11.80
N ASP A 25 -15.60 1.90 -11.94
CA ASP A 25 -16.68 2.15 -10.99
C ASP A 25 -17.64 0.95 -10.93
N PHE A 26 -17.78 0.38 -9.73
CA PHE A 26 -18.71 -0.73 -9.48
C PHE A 26 -20.17 -0.26 -9.34
N GLY A 27 -20.41 1.05 -9.31
CA GLY A 27 -21.75 1.65 -9.23
C GLY A 27 -22.30 1.74 -7.81
N TYR A 28 -21.45 1.68 -6.79
CA TYR A 28 -21.84 1.80 -5.38
C TYR A 28 -21.13 2.98 -4.74
N SER A 29 -21.85 3.77 -3.95
CA SER A 29 -21.21 4.82 -3.15
C SER A 29 -20.44 4.22 -1.98
N ASP A 30 -19.41 4.93 -1.50
CA ASP A 30 -18.65 4.50 -0.33
C ASP A 30 -19.55 4.27 0.90
N ASP A 31 -20.57 5.10 1.11
CA ASP A 31 -21.52 4.95 2.21
C ASP A 31 -22.33 3.64 2.10
N GLU A 32 -22.76 3.29 0.89
CA GLU A 32 -23.49 2.05 0.62
C GLU A 32 -22.61 0.82 0.83
N VAL A 33 -21.37 0.85 0.33
CA VAL A 33 -20.38 -0.22 0.51
C VAL A 33 -20.08 -0.40 2.00
N MET A 34 -19.84 0.69 2.73
CA MET A 34 -19.52 0.66 4.15
C MET A 34 -20.71 0.17 4.99
N TYR A 35 -21.94 0.52 4.62
CA TYR A 35 -23.14 0.01 5.27
C TYR A 35 -23.27 -1.51 5.08
N SER A 36 -23.20 -1.98 3.82
CA SER A 36 -23.30 -3.41 3.48
C SER A 36 -22.21 -4.25 4.16
N LEU A 37 -20.98 -3.71 4.24
CA LEU A 37 -19.88 -4.36 4.94
C LEU A 37 -20.17 -4.52 6.45
N ARG A 38 -20.70 -3.48 7.09
CA ARG A 38 -21.05 -3.52 8.52
C ARG A 38 -22.16 -4.51 8.81
N GLU A 39 -23.18 -4.56 7.95
CA GLU A 39 -24.28 -5.51 8.07
C GLU A 39 -23.77 -6.95 7.95
N THR A 40 -22.99 -7.23 6.91
CA THR A 40 -22.40 -8.56 6.68
C THR A 40 -21.51 -8.99 7.84
N LEU A 41 -20.66 -8.10 8.34
CA LEU A 41 -19.79 -8.38 9.48
C LEU A 41 -20.60 -8.62 10.77
N SER A 42 -21.68 -7.88 10.98
CA SER A 42 -22.58 -8.09 12.13
C SER A 42 -23.25 -9.46 12.08
N LYS A 43 -23.65 -9.91 10.90
CA LYS A 43 -24.19 -11.25 10.68
C LYS A 43 -23.14 -12.35 10.90
N LEU A 44 -21.93 -12.17 10.37
CA LEU A 44 -20.83 -13.11 10.64
C LEU A 44 -20.50 -13.21 12.13
N LYS A 45 -20.62 -12.11 12.88
CA LYS A 45 -20.47 -12.12 14.34
C LYS A 45 -21.59 -12.87 15.04
N SER A 46 -22.85 -12.67 14.66
CA SER A 46 -23.98 -13.43 15.24
C SER A 46 -23.83 -14.93 15.01
N ASP A 47 -23.33 -15.30 13.84
CA ASP A 47 -23.15 -16.69 13.42
C ASP A 47 -21.84 -17.29 13.95
N ARG A 48 -21.03 -16.50 14.67
CA ARG A 48 -19.68 -16.85 15.17
C ARG A 48 -18.71 -17.29 14.07
N GLN A 49 -18.95 -16.85 12.83
CA GLN A 49 -18.13 -17.10 11.64
C GLN A 49 -17.21 -15.94 11.27
N HIS A 50 -17.15 -14.89 12.09
CA HIS A 50 -16.29 -13.72 11.84
C HIS A 50 -14.78 -13.99 11.99
N VAL A 51 -14.39 -15.13 12.56
CA VAL A 51 -13.00 -15.58 12.68
C VAL A 51 -12.85 -16.85 11.84
N PRO A 52 -11.76 -17.00 11.06
CA PRO A 52 -11.48 -18.26 10.41
C PRO A 52 -11.40 -19.41 11.42
N PRO A 53 -11.75 -20.64 11.03
CA PRO A 53 -11.55 -21.79 11.91
C PRO A 53 -10.06 -21.92 12.27
N PRO A 54 -9.72 -22.44 13.47
CA PRO A 54 -8.34 -22.75 13.81
C PRO A 54 -7.72 -23.70 12.76
N PRO A 55 -6.42 -23.55 12.46
CA PRO A 55 -5.72 -24.49 11.60
C PRO A 55 -5.86 -25.90 12.15
N ARG A 56 -6.16 -26.86 11.28
CA ARG A 56 -6.21 -28.27 11.64
C ARG A 56 -4.79 -28.83 11.77
N PRO A 57 -4.58 -29.93 12.53
CA PRO A 57 -3.25 -30.53 12.69
C PRO A 57 -2.58 -30.97 11.38
N GLU A 58 -3.37 -31.23 10.34
CA GLU A 58 -2.87 -31.61 9.00
C GLU A 58 -2.57 -30.41 8.10
N ASP A 59 -3.02 -29.21 8.48
CA ASP A 59 -2.79 -28.01 7.69
C ASP A 59 -1.31 -27.63 7.76
N LEU A 60 -0.75 -27.21 6.62
CA LEU A 60 0.62 -26.74 6.54
C LEU A 60 0.78 -25.44 7.33
N SER A 61 1.98 -25.21 7.89
CA SER A 61 2.29 -23.93 8.53
C SER A 61 2.12 -22.80 7.52
N GLU A 62 1.24 -21.83 7.81
CA GLU A 62 1.05 -20.64 6.97
C GLU A 62 2.35 -19.84 6.81
N VAL A 63 3.19 -19.85 7.84
CA VAL A 63 4.52 -19.26 7.82
C VAL A 63 5.56 -20.26 7.32
N PRO A 64 6.57 -19.81 6.54
CA PRO A 64 7.68 -20.66 6.15
C PRO A 64 8.41 -21.22 7.38
N THR A 65 8.31 -22.53 7.59
CA THR A 65 9.00 -23.26 8.67
C THR A 65 10.39 -23.74 8.25
N LYS A 66 10.65 -23.83 6.95
CA LYS A 66 11.97 -24.12 6.41
C LYS A 66 12.77 -22.82 6.31
N ALA A 67 14.07 -22.90 6.61
CA ALA A 67 14.99 -21.80 6.35
C ALA A 67 14.85 -21.37 4.88
N LEU A 68 14.88 -20.05 4.62
CA LEU A 68 14.69 -19.44 3.29
C LEU A 68 15.86 -19.71 2.31
N GLY A 69 16.52 -20.86 2.45
CA GLY A 69 17.79 -21.17 1.80
C GLY A 69 18.92 -20.29 2.32
N PRO A 70 20.16 -20.52 1.85
CA PRO A 70 21.24 -19.57 2.04
C PRO A 70 20.85 -18.26 1.36
N ILE A 71 20.59 -17.22 2.16
CA ILE A 71 20.51 -15.86 1.65
C ILE A 71 21.90 -15.58 1.06
N LEU A 72 21.99 -15.43 -0.25
CA LEU A 72 23.21 -14.97 -0.91
C LEU A 72 23.45 -13.53 -0.46
N GLN A 73 24.10 -13.37 0.70
CA GLN A 73 24.47 -12.08 1.23
C GLN A 73 25.58 -11.52 0.35
N LYS A 74 25.20 -10.75 -0.68
CA LYS A 74 26.16 -9.82 -1.29
C LYS A 74 26.72 -8.94 -0.16
N PRO A 75 28.04 -8.76 -0.06
CA PRO A 75 28.62 -7.83 0.90
C PRO A 75 27.99 -6.45 0.76
N MET A 76 27.74 -5.77 1.88
CA MET A 76 27.15 -4.42 1.87
C MET A 76 27.93 -3.44 0.98
N ALA A 77 29.25 -3.61 0.86
CA ALA A 77 30.09 -2.82 -0.03
C ALA A 77 29.70 -2.99 -1.50
N SER A 78 29.50 -4.23 -1.97
CA SER A 78 29.10 -4.53 -3.34
C SER A 78 27.71 -3.96 -3.66
N ILE A 79 26.79 -4.02 -2.70
CA ILE A 79 25.46 -3.43 -2.84
C ILE A 79 25.55 -1.90 -2.97
N ARG A 80 26.40 -1.25 -2.17
CA ARG A 80 26.62 0.21 -2.22
C ARG A 80 27.26 0.64 -3.53
N GLU A 81 28.19 -0.16 -4.06
CA GLU A 81 28.85 0.09 -5.34
C GLU A 81 27.86 0.01 -6.51
N GLU A 82 26.99 -1.01 -6.51
CA GLU A 82 25.91 -1.17 -7.50
C GLU A 82 24.91 -0.01 -7.43
N ILE A 83 24.53 0.44 -6.23
CA ILE A 83 23.68 1.64 -6.04
C ILE A 83 24.35 2.88 -6.61
N HIS A 84 25.64 3.09 -6.32
CA HIS A 84 26.39 4.26 -6.80
C HIS A 84 26.52 4.24 -8.32
N GLU A 85 26.71 3.07 -8.91
CA GLU A 85 26.74 2.87 -10.36
C GLU A 85 25.38 3.19 -11.01
N ILE A 86 24.27 2.67 -10.47
CA ILE A 86 22.91 2.94 -10.95
C ILE A 86 22.61 4.45 -10.86
N GLN A 87 22.99 5.09 -9.76
CA GLN A 87 22.85 6.54 -9.57
C GLN A 87 23.74 7.34 -10.54
N SER A 88 24.95 6.87 -10.82
CA SER A 88 25.86 7.48 -11.79
C SER A 88 25.33 7.37 -13.22
N ARG A 89 24.60 6.30 -13.54
CA ARG A 89 24.01 6.04 -14.87
C ARG A 89 22.71 6.79 -15.13
N ARG A 90 22.31 7.73 -14.25
CA ARG A 90 21.01 8.41 -14.34
C ARG A 90 20.89 9.23 -15.64
N SER A 91 20.48 8.57 -16.72
CA SER A 91 19.78 9.18 -17.83
C SER A 91 18.56 9.89 -17.24
N ARG A 92 18.33 11.14 -17.63
CA ARG A 92 17.23 12.01 -17.19
C ARG A 92 15.83 11.49 -17.59
N ALA A 93 15.71 10.23 -17.99
CA ALA A 93 14.48 9.62 -18.43
C ALA A 93 13.81 8.86 -17.27
N ASN A 94 12.92 9.59 -16.60
CA ASN A 94 11.63 9.09 -16.12
C ASN A 94 11.60 8.10 -14.93
N CYS A 95 11.88 8.62 -13.73
CA CYS A 95 11.03 8.33 -12.58
C CYS A 95 10.61 9.68 -11.99
N ARG A 96 9.41 10.16 -12.36
CA ARG A 96 8.73 11.14 -11.52
C ARG A 96 8.49 10.42 -10.20
N PHE A 97 9.27 10.75 -9.17
CA PHE A 97 8.93 10.38 -7.80
C PHE A 97 7.51 10.89 -7.58
N PHE A 98 6.55 9.98 -7.62
CA PHE A 98 5.17 10.30 -7.27
C PHE A 98 5.20 10.74 -5.81
N ASN A 99 5.11 12.05 -5.62
CA ASN A 99 4.63 12.75 -4.43
C ASN A 99 4.81 12.00 -3.10
N ARG A 100 6.06 11.67 -2.75
CA ARG A 100 6.43 11.14 -1.43
C ARG A 100 5.84 12.01 -0.31
N HIS A 101 5.84 13.33 -0.50
CA HIS A 101 5.27 14.30 0.43
C HIS A 101 3.75 14.15 0.63
N VAL A 102 2.99 13.88 -0.43
CA VAL A 102 1.53 13.70 -0.31
C VAL A 102 1.19 12.41 0.42
N TYR A 103 1.97 11.35 0.22
CA TYR A 103 1.76 10.09 0.93
C TYR A 103 2.13 10.23 2.42
N GLU A 104 3.24 10.93 2.70
CA GLU A 104 3.68 11.23 4.06
C GLU A 104 2.64 12.06 4.82
N GLU A 105 2.14 13.14 4.24
CA GLU A 105 1.11 14.00 4.87
C GLU A 105 -0.17 13.22 5.19
N LYS A 106 -0.67 12.40 4.24
CA LYS A 106 -1.84 11.55 4.46
C LYS A 106 -1.63 10.54 5.58
N TYR A 107 -0.43 9.95 5.66
CA TYR A 107 -0.07 8.97 6.67
C TYR A 107 -0.02 9.59 8.08
N GLN A 108 0.52 10.80 8.20
CA GLN A 108 0.56 11.52 9.48
C GLN A 108 -0.84 11.90 9.99
N ILE A 109 -1.75 12.27 9.07
CA ILE A 109 -3.16 12.54 9.41
C ILE A 109 -3.84 11.26 9.95
N TYR A 110 -3.61 10.12 9.29
CA TYR A 110 -4.16 8.83 9.70
C TYR A 110 -3.70 8.43 11.12
N LEU A 111 -2.39 8.54 11.41
CA LEU A 111 -1.83 8.24 12.72
C LEU A 111 -2.43 9.12 13.82
N LYS A 112 -2.58 10.43 13.57
CA LYS A 112 -3.15 11.37 14.52
C LYS A 112 -4.61 11.06 14.85
N MET A 113 -5.40 10.67 13.85
CA MET A 113 -6.79 10.26 14.05
C MET A 113 -6.88 9.01 14.93
N TYR A 114 -6.03 8.02 14.67
CA TYR A 114 -6.02 6.77 15.42
C TYR A 114 -5.57 6.96 16.88
N GLN A 115 -4.53 7.76 17.11
CA GLN A 115 -4.06 8.11 18.46
C GLN A 115 -5.12 8.86 19.26
N LYS A 116 -5.84 9.82 18.63
CA LYS A 116 -6.95 10.54 19.26
C LYS A 116 -8.09 9.60 19.68
N GLN A 117 -8.37 8.58 18.87
CA GLN A 117 -9.44 7.63 19.13
C GLN A 117 -9.11 6.61 20.22
N LEU A 118 -7.82 6.38 20.49
CA LEU A 118 -7.33 5.46 21.54
C LEU A 118 -6.89 6.14 22.83
N GLY A 119 -6.90 7.49 22.91
CA GLY A 119 -6.51 8.23 24.11
C GLY A 119 -5.03 8.09 24.51
N VAL A 120 -4.16 7.70 23.58
CA VAL A 120 -2.72 7.52 23.84
C VAL A 120 -2.02 8.88 23.81
N VAL A 121 -1.67 9.40 24.99
CA VAL A 121 -0.76 10.54 25.15
C VAL A 121 0.67 10.01 25.13
N THR A 122 1.38 10.16 24.02
CA THR A 122 2.84 10.02 24.02
C THR A 122 3.46 11.36 24.40
N THR A 123 4.05 11.42 25.59
CA THR A 123 5.01 12.46 25.97
C THR A 123 6.09 12.55 24.90
N SER A 124 6.29 13.75 24.38
CA SER A 124 7.34 14.10 23.42
C SER A 124 8.72 13.69 23.97
N SER A 125 9.28 12.61 23.44
CA SER A 125 10.72 12.38 23.49
C SER A 125 11.31 13.05 22.26
N ASP A 126 11.87 14.23 22.49
CA ASP A 126 12.64 15.00 21.54
C ASP A 126 13.91 14.21 21.20
N SER A 127 14.03 13.74 19.96
CA SER A 127 15.29 13.27 19.40
C SER A 127 15.48 14.01 18.08
N SER A 128 16.14 15.16 18.18
CA SER A 128 16.64 15.92 17.05
C SER A 128 17.60 15.04 16.24
N ASP A 129 17.31 14.82 14.96
CA ASP A 129 18.28 14.32 14.00
C ASP A 129 18.31 15.28 12.81
N ASP A 130 19.34 16.13 12.81
CA ASP A 130 19.55 17.23 11.90
C ASP A 130 20.11 16.68 10.57
N SER A 131 19.23 16.29 9.65
CA SER A 131 19.62 15.95 8.28
C SER A 131 19.59 17.20 7.41
N GLN A 132 20.66 17.98 7.47
CA GLN A 132 20.98 19.04 6.51
C GLN A 132 20.87 18.50 5.09
N THR A 133 19.82 18.90 4.38
CA THR A 133 19.68 18.62 2.95
C THR A 133 20.44 19.71 2.20
N THR A 134 21.76 19.60 2.17
CA THR A 134 22.60 20.52 1.40
C THR A 134 22.42 20.20 -0.08
N CYS A 135 21.61 20.98 -0.78
CA CYS A 135 21.63 21.00 -2.24
C CYS A 135 22.96 21.63 -2.67
N CYS A 136 23.83 20.82 -3.28
CA CYS A 136 25.08 21.28 -3.85
C CYS A 136 24.79 22.32 -4.93
N SER A 137 24.93 23.59 -4.56
CA SER A 137 25.17 24.68 -5.51
C SER A 137 26.62 24.60 -5.90
N THR A 138 26.92 24.10 -7.09
CA THR A 138 28.21 24.36 -7.73
C THR A 138 27.99 25.36 -8.85
N SER A 139 28.29 26.60 -8.49
CA SER A 139 28.65 27.71 -9.35
C SER A 139 29.66 27.28 -10.41
N SER A 140 29.41 27.75 -11.63
CA SER A 140 30.31 27.73 -12.77
C SER A 140 31.69 28.30 -12.42
N SER A 141 32.75 27.57 -12.75
CA SER A 141 34.09 28.14 -12.97
C SER A 141 34.72 27.48 -14.18
N SER A 142 34.85 28.28 -15.24
CA SER A 142 35.58 27.96 -16.46
C SER A 142 37.08 27.85 -16.17
N PHE A 143 37.74 26.84 -16.74
CA PHE A 143 39.05 26.93 -17.40
C PHE A 143 39.16 25.80 -18.43
#